data_AF-A0A957FJS5-F1
#
_entry.id   AF-A0A957FJS5-F1
#
_cell.length_a   1.000
_cell.length_b   1.000
_cell.length_c   1.000
_cell.angle_alpha   90.00
_cell.angle_beta   90.00
_cell.angle_gamma   90.00
#
_symmetry.space_group_name_H-M   'P 1'
#
loop_
_entity.id
_entity.type
_entity.pdbx_description
1 polymer ?
#
loop_
_entity_poly.entity_id
_entity_poly.type
_entity_poly.pdbx_seq_one_letter_code
_entity_poly.pdbx_strand_id
1 'polypeptide(L)'
;GFNNTHNGLILPYDWPIPARLDATTIPFKIRVTDYSGNSQTFVYTATVDTGAPRILGTINLLDGPALGLHVDQETFLDFTWAEPTDGSGLKVMLGTFGQTDPELPPTAVQATNTRIDARITEGGAWYAVVGAEDEVGNVDWMWVGPWYAGQVMGIPTWNAAIQSMEFTMEDGYIDLDSNEYLVETEWLDTDSRGNVPLSLYNAWGSNASFIGVSGADWSTDGTFFVYYDLQNGGTTQPISDTGGITLPFEADFALSFSGNGPESQAWIFDGANWNIDASSYINSGVDVESKGMQMTRYFGGNGYNNLETAANHRMMAYAVDDGGAVWAAFPRNNSLNGAFEHYYDWNVTPGSNPGDLLALPTNAQLADLVMVVESDPIASAPLTHGSIVTTAVTLKNLSGADVTDVLLDVSGSAGVTYQTVIGATCVVCPPADSVQVAVDEVAAGETAVIHIVAQLDP
;
A
#
# COMPACT_ATOMS: atom_id res chain seq x y z
N GLY A 1 8.90 45.77 -7.50
CA GLY A 1 9.24 47.01 -8.23
C GLY A 1 9.43 48.16 -7.26
N PHE A 2 10.48 48.96 -7.42
CA PHE A 2 10.77 50.09 -6.52
C PHE A 2 10.07 51.38 -7.01
N ASN A 3 9.21 51.96 -6.17
CA ASN A 3 8.60 53.27 -6.40
C ASN A 3 9.18 54.28 -5.41
N ASN A 4 9.95 55.26 -5.91
CA ASN A 4 10.42 56.38 -5.10
C ASN A 4 9.97 57.68 -5.75
N THR A 5 9.10 58.44 -5.07
CA THR A 5 8.51 59.66 -5.59
C THR A 5 9.29 60.89 -5.11
N HIS A 6 10.31 61.25 -5.88
CA HIS A 6 10.78 62.63 -5.96
C HIS A 6 10.78 63.06 -7.43
N ASN A 7 9.93 64.05 -7.77
CA ASN A 7 9.73 64.63 -9.10
C ASN A 7 9.06 63.76 -10.20
N GLY A 8 8.32 62.70 -9.84
CA GLY A 8 7.45 62.00 -10.80
C GLY A 8 8.16 61.21 -11.90
N LEU A 9 9.49 61.07 -11.84
CA LEU A 9 10.25 60.20 -12.73
C LEU A 9 10.25 58.78 -12.17
N ILE A 10 9.44 57.91 -12.77
CA ILE A 10 9.48 56.46 -12.52
C ILE A 10 10.43 55.86 -13.54
N LEU A 11 11.56 55.31 -13.09
CA LEU A 11 12.45 54.51 -13.93
C LEU A 11 12.16 53.03 -13.63
N PRO A 12 11.28 52.36 -14.39
CA PRO A 12 11.14 50.92 -14.27
C PRO A 12 12.45 50.27 -14.73
N TYR A 13 13.05 49.48 -13.86
CA TYR A 13 14.22 48.66 -14.18
C TYR A 13 13.88 47.22 -13.83
N ASP A 14 13.73 46.38 -14.85
CA ASP A 14 13.53 44.94 -14.69
C ASP A 14 14.90 44.25 -14.69
N TRP A 15 15.29 43.74 -13.52
CA TRP A 15 16.48 42.91 -13.38
C TRP A 15 16.03 41.45 -13.21
N PRO A 16 16.35 40.53 -14.14
CA PRO A 16 16.13 39.10 -13.91
C PRO A 16 17.03 38.62 -12.77
N ILE A 17 16.44 38.29 -11.63
CA ILE A 17 17.17 37.84 -10.45
C ILE A 17 17.33 36.31 -10.53
N PRO A 18 18.57 35.77 -10.52
CA PRO A 18 18.77 34.32 -10.49
C PRO A 18 18.23 33.70 -9.20
N ALA A 19 17.56 32.55 -9.28
CA ALA A 19 17.01 31.81 -8.13
C ALA A 19 18.05 31.49 -7.03
N ARG A 20 19.34 31.40 -7.38
CA ARG A 20 20.43 31.23 -6.40
C ARG A 20 20.65 32.41 -5.44
N LEU A 21 20.01 33.55 -5.70
CA LEU A 21 20.07 34.73 -4.85
C LEU A 21 18.92 34.77 -3.83
N ASP A 22 18.15 33.70 -3.70
CA ASP A 22 17.18 33.54 -2.63
C ASP A 22 17.79 33.89 -1.26
N ALA A 23 17.00 34.53 -0.40
CA ALA A 23 17.43 35.07 0.89
C ALA A 23 18.58 36.12 0.84
N THR A 24 19.02 36.56 -0.34
CA THR A 24 20.19 37.44 -0.46
C THR A 24 19.78 38.90 -0.44
N THR A 25 20.32 39.66 0.52
CA THR A 25 20.17 41.13 0.54
C THR A 25 21.09 41.79 -0.47
N ILE A 26 20.52 42.39 -1.51
CA ILE A 26 21.23 43.15 -2.54
C ILE A 26 21.16 44.65 -2.21
N PRO A 27 22.31 45.33 -2.03
CA PRO A 27 22.34 46.79 -1.90
C PRO A 27 22.32 47.49 -3.26
N PHE A 28 21.44 48.48 -3.41
CA PHE A 28 21.36 49.39 -4.54
C PHE A 28 21.88 50.77 -4.12
N LYS A 29 22.77 51.34 -4.91
CA LYS A 29 23.27 52.71 -4.71
C LYS A 29 22.66 53.63 -5.75
N ILE A 30 21.90 54.62 -5.30
CA ILE A 30 21.31 55.65 -6.15
C ILE A 30 22.08 56.95 -5.92
N ARG A 31 22.79 57.43 -6.93
CA ARG A 31 23.43 58.75 -6.89
C ARG A 31 22.56 59.75 -7.66
N VAL A 32 22.14 60.80 -6.98
CA VAL A 32 21.41 61.92 -7.58
C VAL A 32 22.38 63.09 -7.67
N THR A 33 22.51 63.69 -8.85
CA THR A 33 23.31 64.91 -9.07
C THR A 33 22.40 66.00 -9.60
N ASP A 34 22.42 67.18 -8.98
CA ASP A 34 21.62 68.33 -9.43
C ASP A 34 22.28 69.09 -10.58
N TYR A 35 21.56 70.07 -11.16
CA TYR A 35 22.07 70.92 -12.24
C TYR A 35 23.28 71.78 -11.85
N SER A 36 23.50 71.98 -10.55
CA SER A 36 24.64 72.71 -10.01
C SER A 36 25.85 71.81 -9.73
N GLY A 37 25.74 70.50 -9.99
CA GLY A 37 26.80 69.52 -9.79
C GLY A 37 26.90 68.96 -8.37
N ASN A 38 25.99 69.33 -7.47
CA ASN A 38 25.94 68.71 -6.14
C ASN A 38 25.41 67.29 -6.27
N SER A 39 26.01 66.34 -5.56
CA SER A 39 25.55 64.95 -5.61
C SER A 39 25.33 64.34 -4.24
N GLN A 40 24.26 63.57 -4.09
CA GLN A 40 23.98 62.75 -2.92
C GLN A 40 23.85 61.29 -3.34
N THR A 41 24.29 60.37 -2.47
CA THR A 41 24.12 58.93 -2.68
C THR A 41 23.23 58.35 -1.60
N PHE A 42 22.23 57.60 -2.01
CA PHE A 42 21.35 56.82 -1.17
C PHE A 42 21.69 55.34 -1.33
N VAL A 43 21.71 54.61 -0.23
CA VAL A 43 21.85 53.14 -0.25
C VAL A 43 20.49 52.57 0.15
N TYR A 44 19.92 51.76 -0.74
CA TYR A 44 18.75 50.94 -0.48
C TYR A 44 19.17 49.49 -0.43
N THR A 45 18.48 48.67 0.33
CA THR A 45 18.67 47.22 0.34
C THR A 45 17.37 46.55 -0.05
N ALA A 46 17.45 45.49 -0.85
CA ALA A 46 16.33 44.59 -1.12
C ALA A 46 16.76 43.18 -0.77
N THR A 47 15.98 42.46 0.00
CA THR A 47 16.14 41.00 0.10
C THR A 47 15.45 40.38 -1.11
N VAL A 48 16.20 39.55 -1.83
CA VAL A 48 15.65 38.72 -2.89
C VAL A 48 14.95 37.55 -2.23
N ASP A 49 13.72 37.35 -2.66
CA ASP A 49 12.91 36.21 -2.31
C ASP A 49 12.43 35.58 -3.62
N THR A 50 12.85 34.35 -3.86
CA THR A 50 12.58 33.63 -5.10
C THR A 50 12.11 32.21 -4.85
N GLY A 51 12.07 31.77 -3.59
CA GLY A 51 11.71 30.42 -3.18
C GLY A 51 10.62 30.45 -2.14
N ALA A 52 9.85 29.37 -2.06
CA ALA A 52 8.94 29.19 -0.93
C ALA A 52 9.72 28.96 0.37
N PRO A 53 9.11 29.27 1.53
CA PRO A 53 9.68 28.90 2.82
C PRO A 53 10.09 27.43 2.83
N ARG A 54 11.25 27.13 3.43
CA ARG A 54 11.68 25.75 3.60
C ARG A 54 11.10 25.21 4.89
N ILE A 55 10.19 24.25 4.78
CA ILE A 55 9.77 23.46 5.93
C ILE A 55 10.87 22.44 6.22
N LEU A 56 11.55 22.59 7.35
CA LEU A 56 12.66 21.72 7.74
C LEU A 56 12.15 20.59 8.63
N GLY A 57 12.53 19.35 8.31
CA GLY A 57 12.22 18.17 9.13
C GLY A 57 10.92 17.46 8.75
N THR A 58 10.42 16.66 9.69
CA THR A 58 9.19 15.85 9.56
C THR A 58 8.09 16.38 10.46
N ILE A 59 6.82 16.23 10.08
CA ILE A 59 5.71 16.32 11.05
C ILE A 59 5.83 15.08 11.93
N ASN A 60 5.94 15.27 13.24
CA ASN A 60 6.06 14.21 14.22
C ASN A 60 4.73 14.04 14.95
N LEU A 61 4.21 12.83 14.95
CA LEU A 61 3.11 12.42 15.82
C LEU A 61 3.67 12.24 17.25
N LEU A 62 3.20 13.04 18.20
CA LEU A 62 3.57 12.96 19.61
C LEU A 62 2.69 12.00 20.39
N ASP A 63 1.39 11.97 20.07
CA ASP A 63 0.39 11.12 20.73
C ASP A 63 -0.70 10.75 19.72
N GLY A 64 -1.21 9.52 19.83
CA GLY A 64 -2.18 8.94 18.91
C GLY A 64 -1.71 7.65 18.21
N PRO A 65 -2.59 6.98 17.45
CA PRO A 65 -2.26 5.80 16.65
C PRO A 65 -1.22 6.10 15.59
N ALA A 66 -0.34 5.13 15.33
CA ALA A 66 0.63 5.16 14.25
C ALA A 66 -0.02 5.46 12.89
N LEU A 67 0.78 6.07 12.01
CA LEU A 67 0.42 6.33 10.61
C LEU A 67 0.00 5.06 9.90
N GLY A 68 -1.05 5.13 9.07
CA GLY A 68 -1.58 4.01 8.29
C GLY A 68 -2.53 3.09 9.05
N LEU A 69 -2.73 3.27 10.36
CA LEU A 69 -3.67 2.44 11.12
C LEU A 69 -5.13 2.77 10.78
N HIS A 70 -5.94 1.71 10.77
CA HIS A 70 -7.40 1.80 10.91
C HIS A 70 -7.75 2.27 12.33
N VAL A 71 -8.60 3.29 12.44
CA VAL A 71 -9.09 3.85 13.71
C VAL A 71 -10.60 3.71 13.79
N ASP A 72 -11.05 2.89 14.74
CA ASP A 72 -12.44 2.43 14.89
C ASP A 72 -13.29 3.27 15.85
N GLN A 73 -12.70 4.31 16.43
CA GLN A 73 -13.33 5.21 17.37
C GLN A 73 -12.73 6.61 17.27
N GLU A 74 -13.35 7.51 18.02
CA GLU A 74 -12.81 8.84 18.28
C GLU A 74 -11.36 8.82 18.69
N THR A 75 -10.55 9.46 17.87
CA THR A 75 -9.11 9.48 18.05
C THR A 75 -8.61 10.91 18.10
N PHE A 76 -7.83 11.20 19.12
CA PHE A 76 -7.09 12.44 19.26
C PHE A 76 -5.66 12.20 18.79
N LEU A 77 -5.16 13.13 17.99
CA LEU A 77 -3.80 13.11 17.46
C LEU A 77 -3.12 14.42 17.86
N ASP A 78 -1.85 14.33 18.25
CA ASP A 78 -1.04 15.50 18.57
C ASP A 78 0.18 15.54 17.66
N PHE A 79 0.32 16.61 16.89
CA PHE A 79 1.40 16.78 15.92
C PHE A 79 2.31 17.93 16.27
N THR A 80 3.60 17.77 16.04
CA THR A 80 4.58 18.88 16.09
C THR A 80 5.51 18.87 14.89
N TRP A 81 6.03 20.03 14.54
CA TRP A 81 7.02 20.19 13.47
C TRP A 81 8.04 21.27 13.85
N ALA A 82 9.10 21.45 13.06
CA ALA A 82 10.05 22.53 13.30
C ALA A 82 9.56 23.83 12.64
N GLU A 83 9.96 24.98 13.20
CA GLU A 83 9.68 26.26 12.54
C GLU A 83 10.30 26.28 11.13
N PRO A 84 9.52 26.65 10.09
CA PRO A 84 10.06 26.81 8.76
C PRO A 84 11.14 27.89 8.74
N THR A 85 12.02 27.85 7.75
CA THR A 85 13.02 28.89 7.54
C THR A 85 12.78 29.56 6.21
N ASP A 86 12.75 30.88 6.21
CA ASP A 86 12.68 31.67 5.00
C ASP A 86 13.63 32.87 5.05
N GLY A 87 14.15 33.24 3.89
CA GLY A 87 15.13 34.32 3.73
C GLY A 87 14.56 35.73 3.81
N SER A 88 13.30 35.91 3.41
CA SER A 88 12.59 37.19 3.42
C SER A 88 11.77 37.38 4.69
N GLY A 89 11.46 36.27 5.36
CA GLY A 89 10.72 36.20 6.61
C GLY A 89 9.43 35.42 6.42
N LEU A 90 8.99 34.78 7.49
CA LEU A 90 7.71 34.07 7.48
C LEU A 90 6.57 35.06 7.73
N LYS A 91 5.60 35.06 6.81
CA LYS A 91 4.34 35.79 6.99
C LYS A 91 3.37 34.98 7.82
N VAL A 92 3.23 33.69 7.54
CA VAL A 92 2.29 32.83 8.25
C VAL A 92 2.74 31.36 8.23
N MET A 93 2.53 30.68 9.35
CA MET A 93 2.51 29.22 9.40
C MET A 93 1.08 28.73 9.29
N LEU A 94 0.88 27.69 8.51
CA LEU A 94 -0.41 27.12 8.17
C LEU A 94 -0.47 25.70 8.73
N GLY A 95 -1.59 25.37 9.34
CA GLY A 95 -1.80 24.08 9.96
C GLY A 95 -3.24 23.65 9.78
N THR A 96 -3.46 22.44 9.29
CA THR A 96 -4.79 21.85 9.25
C THR A 96 -4.75 20.35 9.46
N PHE A 97 -5.89 19.81 9.83
CA PHE A 97 -6.14 18.39 9.92
C PHE A 97 -7.50 18.12 9.29
N GLY A 98 -7.55 17.16 8.37
CA GLY A 98 -8.77 16.92 7.62
C GLY A 98 -8.66 15.80 6.59
N GLN A 99 -9.81 15.50 6.00
CA GLN A 99 -9.93 14.67 4.80
C GLN A 99 -9.63 15.54 3.59
N THR A 100 -8.36 15.84 3.40
CA THR A 100 -7.89 16.61 2.26
C THR A 100 -7.22 15.68 1.27
N ASP A 101 -7.58 15.84 0.00
CA ASP A 101 -6.83 15.27 -1.11
C ASP A 101 -5.38 15.80 -1.04
N PRO A 102 -4.35 14.93 -0.92
CA PRO A 102 -2.96 15.35 -0.85
C PRO A 102 -2.48 16.11 -2.10
N GLU A 103 -3.23 16.08 -3.20
CA GLU A 103 -2.92 16.80 -4.43
C GLU A 103 -3.42 18.26 -4.44
N LEU A 104 -4.27 18.67 -3.50
CA LEU A 104 -4.83 20.02 -3.46
C LEU A 104 -4.31 20.83 -2.27
N PRO A 105 -3.90 22.10 -2.46
CA PRO A 105 -3.50 22.95 -1.35
C PRO A 105 -4.67 23.09 -0.38
N PRO A 106 -4.48 22.76 0.91
CA PRO A 106 -5.58 22.69 1.85
C PRO A 106 -6.15 24.08 2.15
N THR A 107 -7.38 24.11 2.64
CA THR A 107 -7.95 25.34 3.24
C THR A 107 -7.37 25.48 4.65
N ALA A 108 -6.08 25.82 4.75
CA ALA A 108 -5.38 25.83 6.02
C ALA A 108 -5.74 27.04 6.90
N VAL A 109 -5.77 26.82 8.21
CA VAL A 109 -5.93 27.88 9.21
C VAL A 109 -4.53 28.37 9.62
N GLN A 110 -4.39 29.66 9.95
CA GLN A 110 -3.15 30.15 10.54
C GLN A 110 -2.85 29.38 11.83
N ALA A 111 -1.76 28.62 11.84
CA ALA A 111 -1.23 28.00 13.03
C ALA A 111 -0.51 29.07 13.86
N THR A 112 -0.80 29.12 15.16
CA THR A 112 -0.18 30.10 16.07
C THR A 112 1.10 29.56 16.73
N ASN A 113 1.42 28.30 16.47
CA ASN A 113 2.50 27.51 17.05
C ASN A 113 2.88 26.36 16.09
N THR A 114 3.99 25.69 16.38
CA THR A 114 4.45 24.49 15.66
C THR A 114 3.78 23.20 16.17
N ARG A 115 2.48 23.28 16.47
CA ARG A 115 1.69 22.18 17.04
C ARG A 115 0.24 22.22 16.57
N ILE A 116 -0.35 21.06 16.28
CA ILE A 116 -1.79 20.90 16.02
C ILE A 116 -2.32 19.77 16.89
N ASP A 117 -3.35 20.07 17.67
CA ASP A 117 -4.21 19.04 18.25
C ASP A 117 -5.31 18.74 17.23
N ALA A 118 -5.38 17.48 16.80
CA ALA A 118 -6.25 16.98 15.77
C ALA A 118 -7.24 15.97 16.36
N ARG A 119 -8.40 15.86 15.74
CA ARG A 119 -9.43 14.92 16.14
C ARG A 119 -10.05 14.32 14.90
N ILE A 120 -9.97 13.01 14.80
CA ILE A 120 -10.75 12.24 13.85
C ILE A 120 -12.14 12.16 14.46
N THR A 121 -13.16 12.68 13.76
CA THR A 121 -14.56 12.75 14.24
C THR A 121 -15.58 12.03 13.35
N GLU A 122 -15.14 11.63 12.16
CA GLU A 122 -15.93 10.95 11.14
C GLU A 122 -15.00 10.05 10.33
N GLY A 123 -15.55 9.20 9.48
CA GLY A 123 -14.77 8.18 8.79
C GLY A 123 -14.28 8.65 7.42
N GLY A 124 -13.13 8.12 6.99
CA GLY A 124 -12.42 8.45 5.76
C GLY A 124 -10.90 8.46 5.99
N ALA A 125 -10.15 8.87 4.96
CA ALA A 125 -8.70 9.05 5.06
C ALA A 125 -8.36 10.45 5.57
N TRP A 126 -7.64 10.53 6.69
CA TRP A 126 -7.29 11.77 7.37
C TRP A 126 -5.81 12.08 7.22
N TYR A 127 -5.49 13.37 7.06
CA TYR A 127 -4.13 13.87 6.93
C TYR A 127 -3.92 15.08 7.83
N ALA A 128 -2.73 15.19 8.40
CA ALA A 128 -2.25 16.45 8.95
C ALA A 128 -1.39 17.15 7.91
N VAL A 129 -1.64 18.44 7.73
CA VAL A 129 -0.97 19.26 6.73
C VAL A 129 -0.39 20.48 7.41
N VAL A 130 0.90 20.72 7.18
CA VAL A 130 1.55 21.95 7.62
C VAL A 130 2.13 22.65 6.42
N GLY A 131 2.02 23.97 6.42
CA GLY A 131 2.50 24.81 5.35
C GLY A 131 3.09 26.10 5.89
N ALA A 132 3.75 26.83 5.01
CA ALA A 132 4.32 28.12 5.34
C ALA A 132 4.23 29.05 4.14
N GLU A 133 3.85 30.31 4.38
CA GLU A 133 3.86 31.37 3.38
C GLU A 133 4.81 32.50 3.82
N ASP A 134 5.60 33.00 2.88
CA ASP A 134 6.48 34.16 3.08
C ASP A 134 5.77 35.52 2.87
N GLU A 135 6.50 36.62 3.07
CA GLU A 135 5.98 37.98 2.90
C GLU A 135 5.65 38.36 1.45
N VAL A 136 6.12 37.57 0.47
CA VAL A 136 5.90 37.79 -0.97
C VAL A 136 4.79 36.89 -1.54
N GLY A 137 4.33 35.92 -0.74
CA GLY A 137 3.21 35.02 -1.03
C GLY A 137 3.62 33.68 -1.65
N ASN A 138 4.89 33.27 -1.59
CA ASN A 138 5.25 31.90 -1.97
C ASN A 138 4.85 30.95 -0.84
N VAL A 139 4.44 29.74 -1.19
CA VAL A 139 3.91 28.75 -0.24
C VAL A 139 4.57 27.40 -0.45
N ASP A 140 4.93 26.72 0.64
CA ASP A 140 5.33 25.32 0.66
C ASP A 140 4.44 24.52 1.62
N TRP A 141 4.32 23.22 1.37
CA TRP A 141 3.45 22.31 2.13
C TRP A 141 4.12 20.97 2.38
N MET A 142 3.80 20.37 3.51
CA MET A 142 4.11 18.98 3.79
C MET A 142 2.91 18.29 4.44
N TRP A 143 2.81 16.98 4.21
CA TRP A 143 1.68 16.15 4.60
C TRP A 143 2.16 14.97 5.42
N VAL A 144 1.33 14.50 6.34
CA VAL A 144 1.50 13.23 7.06
C VAL A 144 0.14 12.56 7.21
N GLY A 145 0.10 11.25 7.02
CA GLY A 145 -1.12 10.45 6.89
C GLY A 145 -0.92 9.37 5.82
N PRO A 146 -1.98 8.63 5.44
CA PRO A 146 -3.33 8.69 5.99
C PRO A 146 -3.50 7.98 7.35
N TRP A 147 -4.51 8.40 8.12
CA TRP A 147 -5.20 7.54 9.09
C TRP A 147 -6.56 7.18 8.51
N TYR A 148 -6.90 5.90 8.52
CA TYR A 148 -8.16 5.41 7.96
C TYR A 148 -9.17 5.27 9.08
N ALA A 149 -10.19 6.11 9.10
CA ALA A 149 -11.15 6.16 10.19
C ALA A 149 -12.50 5.60 9.80
N GLY A 150 -13.14 4.84 10.68
CA GLY A 150 -14.52 4.41 10.48
C GLY A 150 -15.16 3.81 11.71
N GLN A 151 -16.28 3.12 11.50
CA GLN A 151 -17.17 2.72 12.59
C GLN A 151 -17.24 1.19 12.71
N VAL A 152 -17.08 0.70 13.95
CA VAL A 152 -17.56 -0.63 14.34
C VAL A 152 -19.05 -0.55 14.69
N MET A 153 -19.89 -1.28 13.95
CA MET A 153 -21.33 -1.39 14.24
C MET A 153 -21.56 -2.05 15.62
N GLY A 154 -22.19 -1.32 16.54
CA GLY A 154 -22.48 -1.80 17.91
C GLY A 154 -22.15 -0.79 19.03
N ILE A 155 -21.37 0.25 18.72
CA ILE A 155 -21.09 1.39 19.61
C ILE A 155 -21.93 2.59 19.15
N PRO A 156 -22.54 3.41 20.04
CA PRO A 156 -23.47 4.47 19.63
C PRO A 156 -22.82 5.52 18.71
N THR A 157 -23.22 5.46 17.44
CA THR A 157 -23.17 6.48 16.37
C THR A 157 -22.06 7.53 16.46
N TRP A 158 -20.97 7.20 15.79
CA TRP A 158 -20.05 8.16 15.17
C TRP A 158 -20.77 8.79 13.96
N ASN A 159 -20.91 10.11 13.92
CA ASN A 159 -21.70 10.77 12.87
C ASN A 159 -20.97 10.66 11.52
N ALA A 160 -21.51 9.88 10.58
CA ALA A 160 -21.08 9.78 9.18
C ALA A 160 -19.69 9.15 8.93
N ALA A 161 -19.50 7.92 9.39
CA ALA A 161 -18.29 7.16 9.14
C ALA A 161 -18.22 6.57 7.71
N ILE A 162 -17.16 6.88 6.95
CA ILE A 162 -16.77 6.19 5.72
C ILE A 162 -15.53 5.32 6.03
N GLN A 163 -15.78 4.18 6.68
CA GLN A 163 -14.95 2.97 6.92
C GLN A 163 -13.51 3.01 7.51
N SER A 164 -13.31 2.13 8.50
CA SER A 164 -12.04 1.55 8.96
C SER A 164 -12.39 0.12 9.39
N MET A 165 -12.18 -0.84 8.50
CA MET A 165 -12.62 -2.24 8.61
C MET A 165 -14.06 -2.38 9.13
N GLU A 166 -15.04 -2.11 8.26
CA GLU A 166 -16.42 -2.48 8.54
C GLU A 166 -16.54 -4.01 8.47
N PHE A 167 -16.44 -4.69 9.61
CA PHE A 167 -16.99 -6.04 9.75
C PHE A 167 -18.52 -5.93 9.81
N THR A 168 -19.18 -5.60 8.70
CA THR A 168 -20.61 -5.85 8.58
C THR A 168 -20.82 -7.34 8.50
N MET A 169 -21.06 -7.93 9.67
CA MET A 169 -21.61 -9.28 9.79
C MET A 169 -22.95 -9.45 9.03
N GLU A 170 -23.53 -8.37 8.49
CA GLU A 170 -24.78 -8.40 7.75
C GLU A 170 -24.64 -8.95 6.33
N ASP A 171 -23.46 -8.88 5.69
CA ASP A 171 -23.26 -9.40 4.33
C ASP A 171 -21.99 -10.26 4.14
N GLY A 172 -20.93 -10.08 4.92
CA GLY A 172 -19.69 -10.84 4.74
C GLY A 172 -18.93 -10.54 3.44
N TYR A 173 -19.19 -9.37 2.86
CA TYR A 173 -18.62 -8.90 1.59
C TYR A 173 -17.30 -8.18 1.81
N ILE A 174 -16.21 -8.64 1.17
CA ILE A 174 -14.96 -7.87 1.13
C ILE A 174 -15.17 -6.64 0.25
N ASP A 175 -15.23 -5.46 0.87
CA ASP A 175 -15.46 -4.20 0.18
C ASP A 175 -14.15 -3.44 -0.07
N LEU A 176 -13.47 -3.82 -1.15
CA LEU A 176 -12.26 -3.10 -1.58
C LEU A 176 -12.58 -1.68 -2.09
N ASP A 177 -13.77 -1.45 -2.66
CA ASP A 177 -14.16 -0.14 -3.21
C ASP A 177 -14.43 0.88 -2.09
N SER A 178 -14.77 0.41 -0.89
CA SER A 178 -14.97 1.24 0.31
C SER A 178 -13.73 1.31 1.23
N ASN A 179 -12.59 0.74 0.82
CA ASN A 179 -11.35 0.65 1.61
C ASN A 179 -11.47 -0.19 2.89
N GLU A 180 -12.25 -1.26 2.86
CA GLU A 180 -12.27 -2.21 3.97
C GLU A 180 -10.89 -2.88 4.15
N TYR A 181 -10.27 -3.25 3.02
CA TYR A 181 -8.85 -3.61 2.94
C TYR A 181 -8.15 -2.69 1.94
N LEU A 182 -6.96 -2.23 2.30
CA LEU A 182 -6.09 -1.44 1.45
C LEU A 182 -5.23 -2.37 0.59
N VAL A 183 -5.42 -2.31 -0.72
CA VAL A 183 -4.68 -3.19 -1.65
C VAL A 183 -3.17 -2.93 -1.56
N GLU A 184 -2.75 -1.72 -1.23
CA GLU A 184 -1.34 -1.35 -1.18
C GLU A 184 -0.59 -1.89 0.05
N THR A 185 -1.30 -2.14 1.16
CA THR A 185 -0.66 -2.46 2.44
C THR A 185 -1.20 -3.72 3.13
N GLU A 186 -2.42 -4.14 2.79
CA GLU A 186 -3.14 -5.21 3.49
C GLU A 186 -3.42 -6.41 2.58
N TRP A 187 -3.28 -6.26 1.26
CA TRP A 187 -3.24 -7.39 0.35
C TRP A 187 -1.94 -8.18 0.51
N LEU A 188 -2.06 -9.46 0.88
CA LEU A 188 -0.91 -10.31 1.13
C LEU A 188 -0.47 -11.09 -0.11
N ASP A 189 -1.40 -11.72 -0.84
CA ASP A 189 -1.08 -12.56 -2.00
C ASP A 189 -2.35 -12.98 -2.77
N THR A 190 -2.16 -13.54 -3.98
CA THR A 190 -3.18 -14.25 -4.74
C THR A 190 -2.66 -15.59 -5.26
N ASP A 191 -3.33 -16.68 -4.88
CA ASP A 191 -3.07 -18.02 -5.41
C ASP A 191 -3.99 -18.32 -6.59
N SER A 192 -3.44 -18.30 -7.79
CA SER A 192 -4.15 -18.53 -9.05
C SER A 192 -4.14 -19.98 -9.52
N ARG A 193 -3.62 -20.92 -8.71
CA ARG A 193 -3.53 -22.35 -9.08
C ARG A 193 -4.87 -23.07 -9.00
N GLY A 194 -5.82 -22.53 -8.22
CA GLY A 194 -7.20 -23.00 -8.18
C GLY A 194 -8.00 -22.67 -9.45
N ASN A 195 -9.20 -23.22 -9.58
CA ASN A 195 -10.10 -22.89 -10.70
C ASN A 195 -10.56 -21.42 -10.69
N VAL A 196 -10.62 -20.83 -9.50
CA VAL A 196 -10.86 -19.41 -9.27
C VAL A 196 -9.68 -18.92 -8.42
N PRO A 197 -9.02 -17.81 -8.81
CA PRO A 197 -7.95 -17.24 -7.99
C PRO A 197 -8.45 -16.89 -6.59
N LEU A 198 -7.68 -17.27 -5.58
CA LEU A 198 -7.98 -16.95 -4.18
C LEU A 198 -7.04 -15.83 -3.72
N SER A 199 -7.60 -14.70 -3.27
CA SER A 199 -6.83 -13.57 -2.75
C SER A 199 -6.93 -13.51 -1.24
N LEU A 200 -5.80 -13.25 -0.57
CA LEU A 200 -5.70 -13.13 0.87
C LEU A 200 -5.31 -11.69 1.25
N TYR A 201 -6.05 -11.15 2.22
CA TYR A 201 -5.83 -9.86 2.84
C TYR A 201 -5.66 -10.06 4.35
N ASN A 202 -4.81 -9.25 4.97
CA ASN A 202 -4.67 -9.19 6.41
C ASN A 202 -4.42 -7.76 6.87
N ALA A 203 -5.20 -7.32 7.83
CA ALA A 203 -5.02 -6.07 8.55
C ALA A 203 -4.84 -6.36 10.04
N TRP A 204 -4.07 -5.50 10.72
CA TRP A 204 -3.75 -5.66 12.14
C TRP A 204 -4.36 -4.53 12.97
N GLY A 205 -5.03 -4.92 14.06
CA GLY A 205 -5.36 -4.02 15.16
C GLY A 205 -4.38 -4.18 16.32
N SER A 206 -4.56 -3.40 17.39
CA SER A 206 -3.70 -3.48 18.58
C SER A 206 -3.71 -4.85 19.27
N ASN A 207 -4.79 -5.61 19.14
CA ASN A 207 -4.98 -6.90 19.79
C ASN A 207 -5.64 -7.97 18.89
N ALA A 208 -5.78 -7.72 17.59
CA ALA A 208 -6.49 -8.60 16.69
C ALA A 208 -5.86 -8.61 15.28
N SER A 209 -6.07 -9.72 14.56
CA SER A 209 -5.86 -9.81 13.12
C SER A 209 -7.22 -9.93 12.42
N PHE A 210 -7.33 -9.24 11.31
CA PHE A 210 -8.51 -9.16 10.45
C PHE A 210 -8.14 -9.75 9.09
N ILE A 211 -8.72 -10.90 8.77
CA ILE A 211 -8.40 -11.69 7.58
C ILE A 211 -9.54 -11.53 6.58
N GLY A 212 -9.20 -11.13 5.36
CA GLY A 212 -10.09 -11.15 4.21
C GLY A 212 -9.65 -12.22 3.23
N VAL A 213 -10.59 -13.04 2.74
CA VAL A 213 -10.34 -13.99 1.65
C VAL A 213 -11.41 -13.86 0.58
N SER A 214 -11.02 -13.65 -0.68
CA SER A 214 -11.96 -13.62 -1.81
C SER A 214 -11.59 -14.66 -2.88
N GLY A 215 -12.61 -15.22 -3.52
CA GLY A 215 -12.45 -16.13 -4.66
C GLY A 215 -12.92 -17.57 -4.43
N ALA A 216 -13.54 -17.89 -3.28
CA ALA A 216 -14.03 -19.24 -2.98
C ALA A 216 -15.50 -19.26 -2.54
N ASP A 217 -16.23 -20.26 -3.03
CA ASP A 217 -17.53 -20.63 -2.49
C ASP A 217 -17.32 -21.64 -1.37
N TRP A 218 -17.18 -21.15 -0.13
CA TRP A 218 -16.86 -21.99 1.02
C TRP A 218 -17.94 -23.04 1.35
N SER A 219 -19.13 -22.95 0.76
CA SER A 219 -20.14 -24.00 0.90
C SER A 219 -19.76 -25.29 0.14
N THR A 220 -18.86 -25.17 -0.85
CA THR A 220 -18.41 -26.28 -1.71
C THR A 220 -16.90 -26.45 -1.81
N ASP A 221 -16.13 -25.41 -1.50
CA ASP A 221 -14.67 -25.37 -1.75
C ASP A 221 -13.85 -25.86 -0.53
N GLY A 222 -14.53 -26.36 0.50
CA GLY A 222 -13.94 -27.02 1.66
C GLY A 222 -13.63 -26.07 2.82
N THR A 223 -12.42 -26.18 3.38
CA THR A 223 -12.03 -25.50 4.63
C THR A 223 -10.81 -24.60 4.43
N PHE A 224 -10.89 -23.36 4.91
CA PHE A 224 -9.76 -22.44 4.99
C PHE A 224 -9.13 -22.48 6.37
N PHE A 225 -7.80 -22.46 6.42
CA PHE A 225 -7.04 -22.41 7.66
C PHE A 225 -6.05 -21.25 7.66
N VAL A 226 -5.88 -20.63 8.82
CA VAL A 226 -4.83 -19.64 9.09
C VAL A 226 -4.10 -20.03 10.36
N TYR A 227 -2.77 -19.98 10.35
CA TYR A 227 -1.91 -20.30 11.49
C TYR A 227 -1.04 -19.10 11.83
N TYR A 228 -0.82 -18.88 13.12
CA TYR A 228 0.03 -17.81 13.65
C TYR A 228 1.04 -18.35 14.67
N ASP A 229 2.27 -17.83 14.60
CA ASP A 229 3.31 -17.94 15.63
C ASP A 229 3.52 -16.54 16.21
N LEU A 230 3.07 -16.37 17.45
CA LEU A 230 3.11 -15.09 18.18
C LEU A 230 3.91 -15.19 19.49
N GLN A 231 4.30 -16.40 19.89
CA GLN A 231 5.00 -16.63 21.14
C GLN A 231 6.00 -17.77 20.98
N ASN A 232 6.88 -17.94 21.96
CA ASN A 232 7.84 -19.03 21.92
C ASN A 232 7.15 -20.36 22.28
N GLY A 233 7.24 -21.34 21.39
CA GLY A 233 6.58 -22.63 21.53
C GLY A 233 5.77 -22.94 20.28
N GLY A 234 4.66 -23.65 20.44
CA GLY A 234 3.78 -24.02 19.33
C GLY A 234 4.03 -25.43 18.79
N THR A 235 3.54 -25.67 17.58
CA THR A 235 3.68 -26.95 16.88
C THR A 235 3.73 -26.76 15.36
N THR A 236 4.48 -27.60 14.67
CA THR A 236 4.45 -27.67 13.19
C THR A 236 3.31 -28.55 12.66
N GLN A 237 2.50 -29.14 13.53
CA GLN A 237 1.37 -29.98 13.15
C GLN A 237 0.09 -29.14 13.05
N PRO A 238 -0.68 -29.24 11.95
CA PRO A 238 -1.94 -28.51 11.79
C PRO A 238 -3.05 -29.01 12.75
N ILE A 239 -4.15 -28.26 12.88
CA ILE A 239 -5.32 -28.62 13.72
C ILE A 239 -5.84 -30.01 13.38
N SER A 240 -5.96 -30.29 12.09
CA SER A 240 -6.36 -31.59 11.57
C SER A 240 -5.26 -32.12 10.65
N ASP A 241 -4.76 -33.32 10.94
CA ASP A 241 -3.84 -34.06 10.07
C ASP A 241 -4.63 -34.65 8.88
N THR A 242 -5.04 -33.77 7.97
CA THR A 242 -5.57 -34.13 6.66
C THR A 242 -4.42 -34.16 5.67
N GLY A 243 -3.68 -35.27 5.64
CA GLY A 243 -2.83 -35.58 4.48
C GLY A 243 -1.34 -35.24 4.60
N GLY A 244 -0.74 -35.31 5.79
CA GLY A 244 0.72 -35.16 5.92
C GLY A 244 1.21 -33.71 5.74
N ILE A 245 0.31 -32.75 6.01
CA ILE A 245 0.62 -31.33 6.02
C ILE A 245 1.59 -31.04 7.19
N THR A 246 2.65 -30.29 6.92
CA THR A 246 3.57 -29.77 7.95
C THR A 246 3.68 -28.26 7.80
N LEU A 247 3.45 -27.54 8.90
CA LEU A 247 3.58 -26.09 8.96
C LEU A 247 5.06 -25.69 8.93
N PRO A 248 5.41 -24.54 8.31
CA PRO A 248 6.80 -24.10 8.16
C PRO A 248 7.37 -23.47 9.44
N PHE A 249 6.55 -23.30 10.47
CA PHE A 249 6.92 -22.76 11.79
C PHE A 249 6.08 -23.42 12.89
N GLU A 250 6.50 -23.25 14.15
CA GLU A 250 5.78 -23.74 15.32
C GLU A 250 4.61 -22.79 15.63
N ALA A 251 3.40 -23.10 15.15
CA ALA A 251 2.23 -22.26 15.34
C ALA A 251 1.64 -22.41 16.74
N ASP A 252 1.18 -21.29 17.32
CA ASP A 252 0.53 -21.20 18.62
C ASP A 252 -0.98 -21.06 18.50
N PHE A 253 -1.43 -20.36 17.46
CA PHE A 253 -2.82 -20.03 17.23
C PHE A 253 -3.22 -20.43 15.83
N ALA A 254 -4.50 -20.74 15.65
CA ALA A 254 -5.05 -20.97 14.34
C ALA A 254 -6.51 -20.55 14.23
N LEU A 255 -6.96 -20.34 13.01
CA LEU A 255 -8.34 -20.16 12.59
C LEU A 255 -8.67 -21.28 11.60
N SER A 256 -9.89 -21.80 11.66
CA SER A 256 -10.44 -22.66 10.64
C SER A 256 -11.82 -22.18 10.24
N PHE A 257 -12.17 -22.30 8.97
CA PHE A 257 -13.48 -21.93 8.45
C PHE A 257 -14.00 -22.91 7.42
N SER A 258 -15.25 -23.37 7.56
CA SER A 258 -15.96 -24.21 6.59
C SER A 258 -17.39 -23.70 6.35
N GLY A 259 -17.81 -23.55 5.08
CA GLY A 259 -18.97 -22.73 4.68
C GLY A 259 -20.35 -23.36 4.79
N ASN A 260 -20.62 -24.20 5.79
CA ASN A 260 -21.99 -24.68 6.08
C ASN A 260 -22.54 -24.18 7.43
N GLY A 261 -22.12 -23.00 7.89
CA GLY A 261 -22.65 -22.34 9.08
C GLY A 261 -21.64 -21.37 9.72
N PRO A 262 -21.92 -20.86 10.95
CA PRO A 262 -20.99 -20.02 11.71
C PRO A 262 -19.79 -20.82 12.27
N GLU A 263 -19.31 -21.84 11.55
CA GLU A 263 -18.31 -22.78 12.03
C GLU A 263 -16.87 -22.26 11.85
N SER A 264 -16.69 -20.94 11.98
CA SER A 264 -15.37 -20.40 12.26
C SER A 264 -14.94 -20.84 13.66
N GLN A 265 -13.73 -21.38 13.76
CA GLN A 265 -13.16 -21.83 15.03
C GLN A 265 -11.77 -21.23 15.22
N ALA A 266 -11.53 -20.78 16.43
CA ALA A 266 -10.25 -20.27 16.88
C ALA A 266 -9.64 -21.36 17.73
N TRP A 267 -8.37 -21.55 17.51
CA TRP A 267 -7.61 -22.62 18.12
C TRP A 267 -6.40 -22.06 18.81
N ILE A 268 -6.02 -22.74 19.88
CA ILE A 268 -4.80 -22.50 20.62
C ILE A 268 -4.10 -23.81 20.90
N PHE A 269 -2.79 -23.82 20.72
CA PHE A 269 -1.94 -24.93 21.07
C PHE A 269 -1.52 -24.83 22.54
N ASP A 270 -1.82 -25.85 23.35
CA ASP A 270 -1.54 -25.85 24.79
C ASP A 270 -0.17 -26.44 25.17
N GLY A 271 0.68 -26.70 24.17
CA GLY A 271 1.96 -27.40 24.32
C GLY A 271 1.86 -28.91 24.03
N ALA A 272 0.65 -29.46 23.86
CA ALA A 272 0.45 -30.86 23.49
C ALA A 272 -0.60 -31.04 22.37
N ASN A 273 -1.72 -30.31 22.42
CA ASN A 273 -2.82 -30.45 21.47
C ASN A 273 -3.38 -29.08 21.06
N TRP A 274 -4.01 -29.05 19.88
CA TRP A 274 -4.90 -27.97 19.48
C TRP A 274 -6.21 -28.07 20.25
N ASN A 275 -6.60 -26.98 20.91
CA ASN A 275 -7.86 -26.85 21.61
C ASN A 275 -8.63 -25.67 21.05
N ILE A 276 -9.96 -25.76 21.05
CA ILE A 276 -10.82 -24.62 20.71
C ILE A 276 -10.61 -23.54 21.77
N ASP A 277 -10.20 -22.35 21.33
CA ASP A 277 -10.08 -21.16 22.17
C ASP A 277 -11.46 -20.49 22.31
N ALA A 278 -12.26 -21.02 23.24
CA ALA A 278 -13.57 -20.47 23.57
C ALA A 278 -13.51 -19.07 24.23
N SER A 279 -12.31 -18.63 24.63
CA SER A 279 -12.08 -17.28 25.16
C SER A 279 -11.69 -16.28 24.07
N SER A 280 -11.40 -16.74 22.85
CA SER A 280 -11.36 -15.88 21.68
C SER A 280 -12.77 -15.55 21.23
N TYR A 281 -12.97 -14.29 20.90
CA TYR A 281 -14.08 -13.91 20.04
C TYR A 281 -13.67 -14.13 18.58
N ILE A 282 -14.57 -14.68 17.77
CA ILE A 282 -14.40 -14.75 16.32
C ILE A 282 -15.65 -14.16 15.71
N ASN A 283 -15.45 -13.21 14.81
CA ASN A 283 -16.47 -12.81 13.87
C ASN A 283 -16.13 -13.45 12.54
N SER A 284 -17.13 -14.02 11.87
CA SER A 284 -17.00 -14.46 10.48
C SER A 284 -18.27 -14.16 9.70
N GLY A 285 -18.10 -13.63 8.48
CA GLY A 285 -19.15 -13.46 7.49
C GLY A 285 -18.76 -14.15 6.19
N VAL A 286 -19.75 -14.65 5.45
CA VAL A 286 -19.56 -15.20 4.10
C VAL A 286 -20.55 -14.54 3.17
N ASP A 287 -20.05 -14.06 2.06
CA ASP A 287 -20.86 -13.70 0.91
C ASP A 287 -20.78 -14.77 -0.17
N VAL A 288 -21.92 -15.42 -0.42
CA VAL A 288 -22.07 -16.44 -1.47
C VAL A 288 -22.04 -15.81 -2.86
N GLU A 289 -22.43 -14.54 -3.01
CA GLU A 289 -22.50 -13.85 -4.30
C GLU A 289 -21.12 -13.35 -4.76
N SER A 290 -20.34 -12.72 -3.88
CA SER A 290 -18.96 -12.29 -4.18
C SER A 290 -17.89 -13.34 -3.93
N LYS A 291 -18.25 -14.48 -3.31
CA LYS A 291 -17.30 -15.53 -2.91
C LYS A 291 -16.23 -14.99 -1.95
N GLY A 292 -16.66 -14.09 -1.07
CA GLY A 292 -15.85 -13.40 -0.08
C GLY A 292 -16.07 -13.95 1.33
N MET A 293 -15.05 -13.83 2.17
CA MET A 293 -15.11 -14.13 3.59
C MET A 293 -14.24 -13.15 4.36
N GLN A 294 -14.71 -12.75 5.54
CA GLN A 294 -13.90 -12.05 6.53
C GLN A 294 -13.86 -12.83 7.85
N MET A 295 -12.74 -12.76 8.55
CA MET A 295 -12.57 -13.33 9.89
C MET A 295 -11.79 -12.40 10.81
N THR A 296 -12.17 -12.32 12.09
CA THR A 296 -11.36 -11.65 13.10
C THR A 296 -10.85 -12.63 14.15
N ARG A 297 -9.55 -12.56 14.48
CA ARG A 297 -8.97 -13.25 15.64
C ARG A 297 -8.50 -12.24 16.68
N TYR A 298 -9.09 -12.27 17.87
CA TYR A 298 -8.68 -11.42 19.00
C TYR A 298 -7.69 -12.14 19.92
N PHE A 299 -6.47 -11.65 20.06
CA PHE A 299 -5.42 -12.26 20.89
C PHE A 299 -5.41 -11.76 22.35
N GLY A 300 -6.06 -10.62 22.65
CA GLY A 300 -6.10 -10.03 23.98
C GLY A 300 -7.07 -10.69 24.97
N GLY A 301 -6.70 -10.77 26.26
CA GLY A 301 -7.62 -11.10 27.37
C GLY A 301 -7.28 -12.33 28.22
N ASN A 302 -6.37 -13.19 27.77
CA ASN A 302 -6.15 -14.52 28.39
C ASN A 302 -4.75 -14.73 29.00
N GLY A 303 -4.02 -13.65 29.32
CA GLY A 303 -2.64 -13.75 29.84
C GLY A 303 -1.59 -14.03 28.75
N TYR A 304 -2.00 -14.07 27.48
CA TYR A 304 -1.12 -14.02 26.33
C TYR A 304 -0.68 -12.58 26.07
N ASN A 305 0.56 -12.44 25.60
CA ASN A 305 1.21 -11.17 25.33
C ASN A 305 0.35 -10.30 24.40
N ASN A 306 0.31 -8.99 24.65
CA ASN A 306 -0.21 -8.03 23.66
C ASN A 306 0.55 -8.23 22.35
N LEU A 307 -0.06 -8.02 21.17
CA LEU A 307 0.62 -8.18 19.88
C LEU A 307 1.93 -7.38 19.83
N GLU A 308 1.99 -6.24 20.51
CA GLU A 308 3.17 -5.38 20.66
C GLU A 308 4.35 -6.03 21.42
N THR A 309 4.10 -7.13 22.12
CA THR A 309 5.08 -7.86 22.96
C THR A 309 5.25 -9.32 22.55
N ALA A 310 4.60 -9.72 21.46
CA ALA A 310 4.78 -11.03 20.86
C ALA A 310 6.25 -11.20 20.42
N ALA A 311 6.75 -12.43 20.54
CA ALA A 311 8.16 -12.73 20.27
C ALA A 311 8.43 -12.92 18.77
N ASN A 312 7.38 -13.29 18.04
CA ASN A 312 7.36 -13.51 16.60
C ASN A 312 6.05 -12.94 16.05
N HIS A 313 6.00 -12.65 14.75
CA HIS A 313 4.76 -12.36 14.04
C HIS A 313 4.80 -13.07 12.72
N ARG A 314 4.52 -14.38 12.75
CA ARG A 314 4.47 -15.20 11.54
C ARG A 314 3.07 -15.68 11.25
N MET A 315 2.75 -15.78 9.97
CA MET A 315 1.47 -16.27 9.49
C MET A 315 1.63 -17.17 8.27
N MET A 316 0.76 -18.17 8.18
CA MET A 316 0.52 -18.95 6.97
C MET A 316 -0.98 -19.21 6.85
N ALA A 317 -1.48 -19.31 5.64
CA ALA A 317 -2.83 -19.79 5.40
C ALA A 317 -2.88 -20.81 4.26
N TYR A 318 -3.91 -21.65 4.23
CA TYR A 318 -4.16 -22.56 3.11
C TYR A 318 -5.61 -23.01 3.06
N ALA A 319 -6.06 -23.46 1.90
CA ALA A 319 -7.38 -24.03 1.68
C ALA A 319 -7.26 -25.50 1.30
N VAL A 320 -8.14 -26.33 1.86
CA VAL A 320 -8.29 -27.75 1.49
C VAL A 320 -9.70 -28.03 1.00
N ASP A 321 -9.83 -28.98 0.09
CA ASP A 321 -11.13 -29.47 -0.36
C ASP A 321 -11.74 -30.44 0.66
N ASP A 322 -12.95 -30.91 0.40
CA ASP A 322 -13.64 -31.92 1.23
C ASP A 322 -12.89 -33.26 1.32
N GLY A 323 -11.94 -33.51 0.40
CA GLY A 323 -11.05 -34.67 0.41
C GLY A 323 -9.78 -34.44 1.25
N GLY A 324 -9.55 -33.24 1.75
CA GLY A 324 -8.36 -32.84 2.49
C GLY A 324 -7.16 -32.49 1.61
N ALA A 325 -7.33 -32.39 0.28
CA ALA A 325 -6.26 -31.98 -0.61
C ALA A 325 -6.11 -30.46 -0.60
N VAL A 326 -4.88 -29.96 -0.44
CA VAL A 326 -4.59 -28.54 -0.52
C VAL A 326 -4.77 -28.07 -1.96
N TRP A 327 -5.61 -27.05 -2.18
CA TRP A 327 -5.84 -26.47 -3.50
C TRP A 327 -5.42 -24.99 -3.59
N ALA A 328 -5.19 -24.34 -2.45
CA ALA A 328 -4.54 -23.04 -2.36
C ALA A 328 -3.66 -22.96 -1.10
N ALA A 329 -2.57 -22.19 -1.15
CA ALA A 329 -1.69 -21.96 -0.02
C ALA A 329 -1.14 -20.54 -0.05
N PHE A 330 -0.83 -19.99 1.12
CA PHE A 330 -0.37 -18.62 1.33
C PHE A 330 0.77 -18.62 2.35
N PRO A 331 1.97 -18.12 1.98
CA PRO A 331 2.32 -17.56 0.67
C PRO A 331 2.19 -18.57 -0.49
N ARG A 332 1.82 -18.12 -1.69
CA ARG A 332 1.51 -18.97 -2.85
C ARG A 332 2.67 -19.83 -3.33
N ASN A 333 3.89 -19.49 -2.93
CA ASN A 333 5.08 -20.28 -3.27
C ASN A 333 5.10 -21.64 -2.57
N ASN A 334 4.29 -21.81 -1.53
CA ASN A 334 4.11 -23.09 -0.89
C ASN A 334 3.50 -24.11 -1.85
N SER A 335 4.04 -25.33 -1.81
CA SER A 335 3.55 -26.45 -2.61
C SER A 335 2.18 -26.92 -2.13
N LEU A 336 1.32 -27.33 -3.07
CA LEU A 336 0.00 -27.90 -2.80
C LEU A 336 0.03 -29.36 -2.29
N ASN A 337 1.21 -29.93 -2.04
CA ASN A 337 1.35 -31.26 -1.45
C ASN A 337 1.38 -31.26 0.10
N GLY A 338 1.22 -30.09 0.73
CA GLY A 338 1.23 -29.95 2.20
C GLY A 338 2.61 -29.83 2.83
N ALA A 339 3.70 -29.94 2.07
CA ALA A 339 5.06 -29.65 2.54
C ALA A 339 5.34 -28.15 2.39
N PHE A 340 4.91 -27.37 3.38
CA PHE A 340 5.04 -25.93 3.36
C PHE A 340 6.41 -25.48 3.89
N GLU A 341 7.00 -24.48 3.22
CA GLU A 341 8.34 -23.95 3.52
C GLU A 341 8.36 -22.42 3.68
N HIS A 342 7.31 -21.72 3.25
CA HIS A 342 7.24 -20.25 3.24
C HIS A 342 6.14 -19.73 4.16
N TYR A 343 6.33 -18.54 4.73
CA TYR A 343 5.38 -17.88 5.62
C TYR A 343 5.56 -16.36 5.55
N TYR A 344 4.52 -15.63 5.95
CA TYR A 344 4.59 -14.19 6.19
C TYR A 344 5.30 -13.92 7.51
N ASP A 345 6.31 -13.05 7.53
CA ASP A 345 7.05 -12.67 8.74
C ASP A 345 7.10 -11.14 8.89
N TRP A 346 6.39 -10.61 9.88
CA TRP A 346 6.49 -9.20 10.24
C TRP A 346 7.61 -9.03 11.26
N ASN A 347 8.63 -8.25 10.89
CA ASN A 347 9.74 -7.93 11.78
C ASN A 347 9.33 -6.88 12.82
N VAL A 348 8.43 -7.25 13.74
CA VAL A 348 8.02 -6.38 14.85
C VAL A 348 9.08 -6.42 15.93
N THR A 349 9.55 -5.25 16.35
CA THR A 349 10.46 -5.18 17.50
C THR A 349 9.62 -5.20 18.79
N PRO A 350 9.82 -6.13 19.73
CA PRO A 350 9.02 -6.15 20.95
C PRO A 350 9.08 -4.81 21.71
N GLY A 351 7.92 -4.20 21.96
CA GLY A 351 7.79 -2.89 22.59
C GLY A 351 8.03 -1.68 21.67
N SER A 352 8.15 -1.88 20.35
CA SER A 352 8.09 -0.80 19.36
C SER A 352 6.65 -0.33 19.11
N ASN A 353 6.52 0.72 18.30
CA ASN A 353 5.23 1.27 17.89
C ASN A 353 4.45 0.20 17.07
N PRO A 354 3.15 -0.02 17.29
CA PRO A 354 2.32 -0.96 16.52
C PRO A 354 2.36 -0.78 14.98
N GLY A 355 2.91 0.32 14.47
CA GLY A 355 3.11 0.54 13.03
C GLY A 355 4.01 -0.47 12.32
N ASP A 356 4.83 -1.27 13.03
CA ASP A 356 5.62 -2.33 12.39
C ASP A 356 4.74 -3.42 11.73
N LEU A 357 3.50 -3.59 12.19
CA LEU A 357 2.53 -4.53 11.61
C LEU A 357 1.83 -4.00 10.35
N LEU A 358 2.04 -2.72 10.01
CA LEU A 358 1.55 -2.12 8.77
C LEU A 358 2.52 -2.28 7.61
N ALA A 359 3.76 -2.66 7.88
CA ALA A 359 4.68 -3.02 6.82
C ALA A 359 4.22 -4.34 6.18
N LEU A 360 4.40 -4.45 4.86
CA LEU A 360 4.22 -5.73 4.18
C LEU A 360 5.15 -6.78 4.82
N PRO A 361 4.66 -7.99 5.10
CA PRO A 361 5.47 -9.05 5.68
C PRO A 361 6.65 -9.40 4.79
N THR A 362 7.78 -9.70 5.42
CA THR A 362 8.96 -10.27 4.75
C THR A 362 8.79 -11.78 4.56
N ASN A 363 9.66 -12.39 3.75
CA ASN A 363 9.72 -13.85 3.48
C ASN A 363 8.53 -14.49 2.75
N ALA A 364 7.54 -13.71 2.31
CA ALA A 364 6.34 -14.21 1.67
C ALA A 364 6.15 -13.86 0.20
N GLN A 365 6.43 -12.61 -0.19
CA GLN A 365 6.22 -12.17 -1.56
C GLN A 365 7.53 -12.32 -2.35
N LEU A 366 7.63 -13.38 -3.16
CA LEU A 366 8.50 -13.28 -4.33
C LEU A 366 7.75 -12.51 -5.41
N ALA A 367 8.52 -11.85 -6.27
CA ALA A 367 8.11 -11.28 -7.54
C ALA A 367 6.88 -11.99 -8.16
N ASP A 368 5.76 -11.28 -8.25
CA ASP A 368 4.51 -11.78 -8.82
C ASP A 368 4.31 -11.16 -10.20
N LEU A 369 4.33 -11.97 -11.26
CA LEU A 369 3.91 -11.56 -12.58
C LEU A 369 2.62 -12.27 -12.95
N VAL A 370 1.56 -11.49 -13.14
CA VAL A 370 0.35 -11.97 -13.80
C VAL A 370 0.52 -11.82 -15.31
N MET A 371 0.44 -12.95 -16.01
CA MET A 371 0.47 -13.00 -17.46
C MET A 371 -0.95 -13.03 -18.04
N VAL A 372 -1.26 -12.04 -18.87
CA VAL A 372 -2.46 -12.01 -19.71
C VAL A 372 -2.00 -12.12 -21.16
N VAL A 373 -2.53 -13.09 -21.90
CA VAL A 373 -2.25 -13.26 -23.32
C VAL A 373 -3.44 -12.76 -24.11
N GLU A 374 -3.25 -11.65 -24.83
CA GLU A 374 -4.22 -11.09 -25.75
C GLU A 374 -3.71 -11.32 -27.17
N SER A 375 -4.37 -12.19 -27.93
CA SER A 375 -4.24 -12.14 -29.38
C SER A 375 -5.16 -11.06 -29.91
N ASP A 376 -4.66 -10.19 -30.78
CA ASP A 376 -5.55 -9.39 -31.64
C ASP A 376 -6.62 -10.34 -32.19
N PRO A 377 -7.92 -9.98 -32.16
CA PRO A 377 -8.92 -10.78 -32.83
C PRO A 377 -8.47 -10.86 -34.28
N ILE A 378 -8.05 -12.06 -34.70
CA ILE A 378 -7.74 -12.33 -36.10
C ILE A 378 -8.99 -11.90 -36.85
N ALA A 379 -8.92 -10.74 -37.52
CA ALA A 379 -10.04 -10.20 -38.27
C ALA A 379 -10.57 -11.35 -39.12
N SER A 380 -11.90 -11.50 -39.21
CA SER A 380 -12.60 -12.66 -39.81
C SER A 380 -12.22 -13.02 -41.25
N ALA A 381 -11.25 -12.32 -41.85
CA ALA A 381 -10.52 -12.75 -43.02
C ALA A 381 -9.78 -14.08 -42.75
N PRO A 382 -9.88 -15.07 -43.65
CA PRO A 382 -9.08 -16.29 -43.55
C PRO A 382 -7.60 -15.95 -43.55
N LEU A 383 -6.85 -16.44 -42.56
CA LEU A 383 -5.39 -16.42 -42.64
C LEU A 383 -4.95 -17.38 -43.75
N THR A 384 -4.04 -16.93 -44.60
CA THR A 384 -3.46 -17.73 -45.68
C THR A 384 -2.00 -18.03 -45.38
N HIS A 385 -1.40 -18.96 -46.12
CA HIS A 385 0.04 -19.15 -46.08
C HIS A 385 0.77 -17.79 -46.21
N GLY A 386 1.75 -17.55 -45.34
CA GLY A 386 2.56 -16.34 -45.31
C GLY A 386 1.93 -15.18 -44.54
N SER A 387 0.69 -15.33 -44.05
CA SER A 387 0.08 -14.36 -43.14
C SER A 387 0.91 -14.21 -41.86
N ILE A 388 1.07 -12.97 -41.43
CA ILE A 388 1.70 -12.62 -40.16
C ILE A 388 0.63 -12.60 -39.05
N VAL A 389 0.95 -13.23 -37.93
CA VAL A 389 0.15 -13.22 -36.71
C VAL A 389 0.97 -12.55 -35.63
N THR A 390 0.36 -11.58 -34.95
CA THR A 390 0.96 -10.91 -33.79
C THR A 390 0.13 -11.24 -32.56
N THR A 391 0.78 -11.61 -31.47
CA THR A 391 0.15 -11.87 -30.17
C THR A 391 0.80 -10.96 -29.14
N ALA A 392 -0.01 -10.24 -28.36
CA ALA A 392 0.44 -9.46 -27.23
C ALA A 392 0.40 -10.33 -25.97
N VAL A 393 1.51 -10.37 -25.25
CA VAL A 393 1.62 -10.96 -23.91
C VAL A 393 1.87 -9.81 -22.95
N THR A 394 0.92 -9.57 -22.07
CA THR A 394 0.99 -8.54 -21.05
C THR A 394 1.38 -9.20 -19.73
N LEU A 395 2.50 -8.77 -19.15
CA LEU A 395 2.94 -9.18 -17.83
C LEU A 395 2.75 -8.00 -16.88
N LYS A 396 1.93 -8.16 -15.84
CA LYS A 396 1.78 -7.17 -14.78
C LYS A 396 2.51 -7.63 -13.53
N ASN A 397 3.47 -6.85 -13.04
CA ASN A 397 4.10 -7.09 -11.76
C ASN A 397 3.15 -6.66 -10.64
N LEU A 398 2.63 -7.62 -9.88
CA LEU A 398 1.79 -7.35 -8.73
C LEU A 398 2.60 -7.24 -7.43
N SER A 399 3.87 -7.63 -7.41
CA SER A 399 4.66 -7.56 -6.18
C SER A 399 5.14 -6.15 -5.87
N GLY A 400 5.47 -5.92 -4.59
CA GLY A 400 6.13 -4.71 -4.11
C GLY A 400 7.63 -4.62 -4.45
N ALA A 401 8.17 -5.53 -5.27
CA ALA A 401 9.57 -5.55 -5.68
C ALA A 401 9.71 -5.71 -7.20
N ASP A 402 10.82 -5.26 -7.76
CA ASP A 402 11.09 -5.41 -9.19
C ASP A 402 11.30 -6.89 -9.53
N VAL A 403 10.76 -7.34 -10.67
CA VAL A 403 11.00 -8.69 -11.18
C VAL A 403 12.06 -8.66 -12.27
N THR A 404 13.17 -9.35 -12.03
CA THR A 404 14.25 -9.55 -13.02
C THR A 404 14.24 -10.98 -13.55
N ASP A 405 15.00 -11.21 -14.63
CA ASP A 405 15.29 -12.55 -15.17
C ASP A 405 14.04 -13.35 -15.60
N VAL A 406 12.99 -12.64 -16.04
CA VAL A 406 11.76 -13.25 -16.52
C VAL A 406 12.01 -13.93 -17.86
N LEU A 407 11.81 -15.24 -17.91
CA LEU A 407 11.88 -16.02 -19.14
C LEU A 407 10.48 -16.50 -19.52
N LEU A 408 10.06 -16.17 -20.75
CA LEU A 408 8.85 -16.70 -21.34
C LEU A 408 9.21 -17.77 -22.37
N ASP A 409 8.74 -18.98 -22.14
CA ASP A 409 8.78 -20.07 -23.12
C ASP A 409 7.52 -19.99 -23.98
N VAL A 410 7.69 -19.61 -25.25
CA VAL A 410 6.59 -19.43 -26.21
C VAL A 410 6.66 -20.55 -27.24
N SER A 411 5.58 -21.31 -27.38
CA SER A 411 5.49 -22.38 -28.37
C SER A 411 4.37 -22.12 -29.36
N GLY A 412 4.70 -22.11 -30.64
CA GLY A 412 3.76 -22.02 -31.75
C GLY A 412 3.00 -23.33 -31.94
N SER A 413 1.77 -23.24 -32.45
CA SER A 413 1.06 -24.41 -32.96
C SER A 413 1.66 -24.87 -34.29
N ALA A 414 1.34 -26.10 -34.70
CA ALA A 414 1.83 -26.64 -35.98
C ALA A 414 1.42 -25.73 -37.16
N GLY A 415 2.38 -25.40 -38.03
CA GLY A 415 2.18 -24.52 -39.17
C GLY A 415 2.40 -23.03 -38.86
N VAL A 416 3.04 -22.70 -37.73
CA VAL A 416 3.36 -21.33 -37.32
C VAL A 416 4.85 -21.22 -36.99
N THR A 417 5.61 -20.46 -37.77
CA THR A 417 7.03 -20.21 -37.53
C THR A 417 7.24 -18.82 -36.90
N TYR A 418 7.93 -18.79 -35.76
CA TYR A 418 8.36 -17.54 -35.11
C TYR A 418 9.16 -16.63 -36.06
N GLN A 419 8.92 -15.33 -35.99
CA GLN A 419 9.64 -14.31 -36.79
C GLN A 419 10.45 -13.37 -35.90
N THR A 420 9.82 -12.69 -34.94
CA THR A 420 10.47 -11.70 -34.07
C THR A 420 9.69 -11.47 -32.78
N VAL A 421 10.34 -10.85 -31.81
CA VAL A 421 9.75 -10.33 -30.57
C VAL A 421 9.99 -8.83 -30.46
N ILE A 422 9.04 -8.09 -29.89
CA ILE A 422 9.14 -6.66 -29.56
C ILE A 422 8.78 -6.50 -28.08
N GLY A 423 9.51 -5.68 -27.33
CA GLY A 423 9.29 -5.49 -25.89
C GLY A 423 9.96 -6.54 -25.00
N ALA A 424 10.73 -7.46 -25.59
CA ALA A 424 11.56 -8.43 -24.90
C ALA A 424 12.80 -8.76 -25.76
N THR A 425 13.79 -9.40 -25.14
CA THR A 425 15.00 -9.87 -25.82
C THR A 425 14.89 -11.35 -26.12
N CYS A 426 15.17 -11.76 -27.35
CA CYS A 426 15.26 -13.16 -27.71
C CYS A 426 16.47 -13.86 -27.03
N VAL A 427 16.25 -14.98 -26.33
CA VAL A 427 17.30 -15.80 -25.72
C VAL A 427 17.58 -17.04 -26.58
N VAL A 428 16.53 -17.80 -26.86
CA VAL A 428 16.57 -18.98 -27.73
C VAL A 428 15.53 -18.77 -28.81
N CYS A 429 15.90 -18.16 -29.94
CA CYS A 429 14.99 -18.07 -31.09
C CYS A 429 15.56 -18.80 -32.30
N PRO A 430 14.70 -19.50 -33.02
CA PRO A 430 15.08 -20.41 -34.08
C PRO A 430 14.83 -19.82 -35.48
N PRO A 431 14.80 -20.66 -36.51
CA PRO A 431 13.50 -21.12 -37.01
C PRO A 431 13.14 -22.50 -36.41
N ALA A 432 12.08 -22.53 -35.60
CA ALA A 432 11.58 -23.63 -34.77
C ALA A 432 10.30 -23.16 -34.07
N ASP A 433 9.61 -24.15 -33.56
CA ASP A 433 8.24 -24.03 -33.07
C ASP A 433 8.19 -23.61 -31.60
N SER A 434 9.34 -23.42 -30.96
CA SER A 434 9.46 -23.01 -29.57
C SER A 434 10.61 -22.02 -29.43
N VAL A 435 10.33 -20.89 -28.76
CA VAL A 435 11.28 -19.82 -28.51
C VAL A 435 11.29 -19.45 -27.03
N GLN A 436 12.43 -18.99 -26.54
CA GLN A 436 12.55 -18.41 -25.20
C GLN A 436 12.89 -16.93 -25.33
N VAL A 437 12.09 -16.07 -24.69
CA VAL A 437 12.31 -14.62 -24.66
C VAL A 437 12.52 -14.16 -23.22
N ALA A 438 13.52 -13.31 -23.01
CA ALA A 438 13.79 -12.63 -21.75
C ALA A 438 13.07 -11.29 -21.74
N VAL A 439 12.23 -11.07 -20.74
CA VAL A 439 11.63 -9.77 -20.49
C VAL A 439 12.59 -8.97 -19.62
N ASP A 440 12.77 -7.69 -19.96
CA ASP A 440 13.54 -6.77 -19.12
C ASP A 440 12.86 -6.65 -17.74
N GLU A 441 13.52 -5.97 -16.81
CA GLU A 441 12.98 -5.71 -15.48
C GLU A 441 11.55 -5.14 -15.55
N VAL A 442 10.63 -5.80 -14.84
CA VAL A 442 9.27 -5.29 -14.65
C VAL A 442 9.22 -4.70 -13.25
N ALA A 443 9.27 -3.37 -13.16
CA ALA A 443 9.27 -2.69 -11.87
C ALA A 443 8.01 -3.00 -11.04
N ALA A 444 8.08 -2.85 -9.72
CA ALA A 444 6.94 -3.06 -8.82
C ALA A 444 5.69 -2.31 -9.29
N GLY A 445 4.55 -3.01 -9.42
CA GLY A 445 3.27 -2.45 -9.88
C GLY A 445 3.15 -2.18 -11.39
N GLU A 446 4.25 -2.25 -12.15
CA GLU A 446 4.28 -1.90 -13.58
C GLU A 446 3.83 -3.05 -14.49
N THR A 447 3.59 -2.71 -15.76
CA THR A 447 3.17 -3.67 -16.81
C THR A 447 4.16 -3.67 -17.97
N ALA A 448 4.65 -4.85 -18.35
CA ALA A 448 5.41 -5.09 -19.56
C ALA A 448 4.52 -5.69 -20.66
N VAL A 449 4.63 -5.19 -21.89
CA VAL A 449 3.90 -5.71 -23.06
C VAL A 449 4.89 -6.26 -24.07
N ILE A 450 4.78 -7.55 -24.35
CA ILE A 450 5.62 -8.29 -25.29
C ILE A 450 4.79 -8.65 -26.52
N HIS A 451 5.24 -8.27 -27.71
CA HIS A 451 4.61 -8.72 -28.96
C HIS A 451 5.41 -9.85 -29.58
N ILE A 452 4.79 -11.03 -29.68
CA ILE A 452 5.32 -12.18 -30.41
C ILE A 452 4.77 -12.14 -31.83
N VAL A 453 5.66 -12.11 -32.81
CA VAL A 453 5.31 -12.09 -34.23
C VAL A 453 5.68 -13.43 -34.85
N ALA A 454 4.72 -14.07 -35.51
CA ALA A 454 4.89 -15.33 -36.20
C ALA A 454 4.30 -15.29 -37.62
N GLN A 455 4.65 -16.27 -38.45
CA GLN A 455 4.15 -16.41 -39.82
C GLN A 455 3.59 -17.81 -40.04
N LEU A 456 2.48 -17.92 -40.77
CA LEU A 456 1.93 -19.22 -41.17
C LEU A 456 2.80 -19.90 -42.23
N ASP A 457 3.15 -21.15 -41.98
CA ASP A 457 4.01 -21.99 -42.83
C ASP A 457 3.39 -22.31 -44.21
N PRO A 458 4.22 -22.67 -45.22
CA PRO A 458 3.81 -23.06 -46.58
C PRO A 458 2.77 -24.16 -46.70
#